data_AF-A0A7R9X9Q6-F1
#
_entry.id   AF-A0A7R9X9Q6-F1
#
_cell.length_a   1.000
_cell.length_b   1.000
_cell.length_c   1.000
_cell.angle_alpha   90.00
_cell.angle_beta   90.00
_cell.angle_gamma   90.00
#
_symmetry.space_group_name_H-M   'P 1'
#
loop_
_entity.id
_entity.type
_entity.pdbx_description
1 polymer ?
#
loop_
_entity_poly.entity_id
_entity_poly.type
_entity_poly.pdbx_seq_one_letter_code
_entity_poly.pdbx_strand_id
1 'polypeptide(L)'
;YYQGADISPVFAVGHQEIGFEESEEEVICTSEIKEILGMWERVSQFVEKKHPEKVATGRASDLFNDTCLTHFRNILRGRKKQTSLD
;
A
#
# COMPACT_ATOMS: atom_id res chain seq x y z
N TYR A 1 46.17 -13.24 11.64
CA TYR A 1 46.87 -12.44 10.62
C TYR A 1 45.85 -11.97 9.61
N TYR A 2 45.65 -10.66 9.49
CA TYR A 2 44.90 -10.05 8.39
C TYR A 2 45.87 -9.69 7.27
N GLN A 3 45.55 -10.03 6.01
CA GLN A 3 45.96 -9.37 4.74
C GLN A 3 45.41 -10.26 3.59
N GLY A 4 44.72 -9.85 2.52
CA GLY A 4 44.24 -8.58 1.98
C GLY A 4 43.28 -8.87 0.80
N ALA A 5 42.53 -7.85 0.35
CA ALA A 5 41.67 -7.82 -0.85
C ALA A 5 42.50 -8.09 -2.14
N ASP A 6 42.02 -8.36 -3.35
CA ASP A 6 40.81 -8.07 -4.12
C ASP A 6 40.92 -8.90 -5.42
N ILE A 7 39.86 -9.56 -5.91
CA ILE A 7 39.53 -9.67 -7.35
C ILE A 7 38.12 -10.27 -7.52
N SER A 8 37.15 -9.42 -7.89
CA SER A 8 35.97 -9.82 -8.68
C SER A 8 36.35 -9.95 -10.17
N PRO A 9 35.51 -10.47 -11.11
CA PRO A 9 34.08 -10.79 -11.00
C PRO A 9 33.67 -12.14 -11.66
N VAL A 10 32.36 -12.35 -11.71
CA VAL A 10 31.56 -13.12 -12.69
C VAL A 10 30.99 -14.49 -12.30
N PHE A 11 29.66 -14.55 -12.47
CA PHE A 11 28.79 -15.71 -12.59
C PHE A 11 28.45 -16.52 -11.34
N ALA A 12 27.42 -16.05 -10.64
CA ALA A 12 26.27 -16.89 -10.36
C ALA A 12 25.00 -16.02 -10.36
N VAL A 13 24.41 -15.86 -11.54
CA VAL A 13 23.01 -15.50 -11.68
C VAL A 13 22.21 -16.68 -11.14
N GLY A 14 21.50 -16.44 -10.05
CA GLY A 14 20.34 -17.24 -9.64
C GLY A 14 19.34 -16.23 -9.11
N HIS A 15 18.26 -16.03 -9.86
CA HIS A 15 17.14 -15.17 -9.53
C HIS A 15 16.91 -15.15 -8.02
N GLN A 16 17.10 -13.99 -7.40
CA GLN A 16 16.33 -13.69 -6.21
C GLN A 16 14.89 -13.50 -6.73
N GLU A 17 14.18 -14.61 -6.84
CA GLU A 17 12.73 -14.61 -6.88
C GLU A 17 12.34 -13.86 -5.60
N ILE A 18 12.02 -12.58 -5.77
CA ILE A 18 11.30 -11.81 -4.79
C ILE A 18 9.99 -12.57 -4.67
N GLY A 19 9.95 -13.49 -3.71
CA GLY A 19 8.72 -14.07 -3.20
C GLY A 19 7.91 -12.88 -2.76
N PHE A 20 7.04 -12.42 -3.66
CA PHE A 20 5.87 -11.69 -3.29
C PHE A 20 5.20 -12.67 -2.32
N GLU A 21 5.28 -12.40 -1.02
CA GLU A 21 4.33 -12.94 -0.07
C GLU A 21 2.97 -12.45 -0.58
N GLU A 22 2.44 -13.19 -1.56
CA GLU A 22 1.05 -13.21 -1.93
C GLU A 22 0.38 -13.83 -0.72
N SER A 23 0.27 -13.02 0.34
CA SER A 23 -0.70 -13.26 1.37
C SER A 23 -2.01 -13.40 0.61
N GLU A 24 -2.61 -14.58 0.75
CA GLU A 24 -3.94 -14.97 0.27
C GLU A 24 -5.03 -14.08 0.91
N GLU A 25 -4.83 -12.76 0.92
CA GLU A 25 -5.87 -11.79 1.15
C GLU A 25 -6.84 -11.97 -0.02
N GLU A 26 -8.02 -12.51 0.28
CA GLU A 26 -9.19 -12.55 -0.59
C GLU A 26 -9.10 -11.48 -1.66
N VAL A 27 -9.08 -11.85 -2.94
CA VAL A 27 -8.79 -10.94 -4.06
C VAL A 27 -9.85 -9.82 -4.07
N ILE A 28 -9.62 -8.75 -3.32
CA ILE A 28 -10.58 -7.67 -3.14
C ILE A 28 -10.74 -7.00 -4.51
N CYS A 29 -11.95 -6.94 -5.06
CA CYS A 29 -12.09 -6.43 -6.43
C CYS A 29 -11.68 -4.96 -6.51
N THR A 30 -11.11 -4.57 -7.65
CA THR A 30 -10.73 -3.16 -7.89
C THR A 30 -11.92 -2.21 -7.78
N SER A 31 -13.11 -2.67 -8.17
CA SER A 31 -14.38 -1.94 -8.01
C SER A 31 -14.73 -1.71 -6.54
N GLU A 32 -14.65 -2.75 -5.71
CA GLU A 32 -14.93 -2.67 -4.27
C GLU A 32 -13.97 -1.70 -3.57
N ILE A 33 -12.68 -1.77 -3.89
CA ILE A 33 -11.69 -0.83 -3.36
C ILE A 33 -12.04 0.62 -3.74
N LYS A 34 -12.38 0.87 -5.01
CA LYS A 34 -12.76 2.21 -5.46
C LYS A 34 -14.04 2.70 -4.79
N GLU A 35 -15.00 1.81 -4.57
CA GLU A 35 -16.25 2.13 -3.86
C GLU A 35 -15.97 2.55 -2.42
N ILE A 36 -15.20 1.77 -1.66
CA ILE A 36 -14.84 2.10 -0.28
C ILE A 36 -14.07 3.42 -0.18
N LEU A 37 -13.12 3.67 -1.09
CA LEU A 37 -12.41 4.96 -1.15
C LEU A 37 -13.38 6.13 -1.38
N GLY A 38 -14.37 5.97 -2.26
CA GLY A 38 -15.39 6.98 -2.52
C GLY A 38 -16.41 7.15 -1.39
N MET A 39 -16.76 6.07 -0.68
CA MET A 39 -17.61 6.13 0.50
C MET A 39 -16.91 6.87 1.64
N TRP A 40 -15.63 6.57 1.87
CA TRP A 40 -14.85 7.26 2.89
C TRP A 40 -14.77 8.77 2.65
N GLU A 41 -14.56 9.21 1.41
CA GLU A 41 -14.53 10.63 1.08
C GLU A 41 -15.81 11.35 1.54
N ARG A 42 -16.99 10.74 1.30
CA ARG A 42 -18.27 11.29 1.74
C ARG A 42 -18.40 11.33 3.26
N VAL A 43 -17.97 10.25 3.94
CA VAL A 43 -18.00 10.18 5.41
C VAL A 43 -17.10 11.24 6.02
N SER A 44 -15.86 11.36 5.53
CA SER A 44 -14.88 12.33 6.01
C SER A 44 -15.39 13.77 5.89
N GLN A 45 -15.91 14.15 4.71
CA GLN A 45 -16.49 15.48 4.50
C GLN A 45 -17.70 15.75 5.41
N PHE A 46 -18.55 14.74 5.61
CA PHE A 46 -19.70 14.87 6.49
C PHE A 46 -19.27 15.10 7.94
N VAL A 47 -18.34 14.30 8.45
CA VAL A 47 -17.80 14.41 9.81
C VAL A 47 -17.10 15.75 10.00
N GLU A 48 -16.23 16.15 9.07
CA GLU A 48 -15.54 17.44 9.10
C GLU A 48 -16.51 18.61 9.18
N LYS A 49 -17.65 18.55 8.48
CA LYS A 49 -18.64 19.63 8.50
C LYS A 49 -19.54 19.60 9.73
N LYS A 50 -19.99 18.42 10.16
CA LYS A 50 -21.11 18.26 11.09
C LYS A 50 -20.70 17.95 12.52
N HIS A 51 -19.52 17.35 12.74
CA HIS A 51 -19.13 16.92 14.07
C HIS A 51 -18.69 18.11 14.93
N PRO A 52 -19.17 18.26 16.18
CA PRO A 52 -18.81 19.38 17.04
C PRO A 52 -17.36 19.31 17.54
N GLU A 53 -16.87 18.11 17.85
CA GLU A 53 -15.50 17.88 18.28
C GLU A 53 -14.62 17.63 17.06
N LYS A 54 -13.78 18.60 16.66
CA LYS A 54 -12.99 18.53 15.43
C LYS A 54 -11.67 17.80 15.58
N VAL A 55 -11.05 17.90 16.75
CA VAL A 55 -9.67 17.44 16.95
C VAL A 55 -9.65 15.92 17.04
N ALA A 56 -10.53 15.35 17.87
CA ALA A 56 -10.60 13.89 18.01
C ALA A 56 -11.03 13.21 16.71
N THR A 57 -12.01 13.77 15.99
CA THR A 57 -12.46 13.19 14.71
C THR A 57 -11.46 13.38 13.59
N GLY A 58 -10.71 14.49 13.58
CA GLY A 58 -9.60 14.68 12.65
C GLY A 58 -8.57 13.58 12.83
N ARG A 59 -8.10 13.36 14.06
CA ARG A 59 -7.15 12.29 14.38
C ARG A 59 -7.65 10.89 14.00
N ALA A 60 -8.92 10.59 14.23
CA ALA A 60 -9.51 9.32 13.82
C ALA A 60 -9.55 9.18 12.29
N SER A 61 -9.83 10.26 11.58
CA SER A 61 -9.87 10.28 10.12
C SER A 61 -8.46 10.11 9.52
N ASP A 62 -7.47 10.78 10.10
CA ASP A 62 -6.07 10.67 9.71
C ASP A 62 -5.57 9.25 9.93
N LEU A 63 -5.83 8.67 11.11
CA LEU A 63 -5.46 7.29 11.43
C LEU A 63 -6.06 6.29 10.43
N PHE A 64 -7.34 6.45 10.08
CA PHE A 64 -7.99 5.57 9.11
C PHE A 64 -7.41 5.73 7.70
N ASN A 65 -7.00 6.95 7.34
CA ASN A 65 -6.35 7.24 6.05
C ASN A 65 -4.97 6.56 5.96
N ASP A 66 -4.16 6.69 7.01
CA ASP A 66 -2.79 6.19 7.07
C ASP A 66 -2.74 4.66 7.16
N THR A 67 -3.73 4.03 7.79
CA THR A 67 -3.79 2.58 7.96
C THR A 67 -4.59 1.91 6.84
N CYS A 68 -5.92 2.03 6.88
CA CYS A 68 -6.83 1.30 6.00
C CYS A 68 -6.75 1.78 4.55
N LEU A 69 -6.88 3.09 4.31
CA LEU A 69 -6.96 3.57 2.93
C LEU A 69 -5.63 3.49 2.20
N THR A 70 -4.53 3.66 2.91
CA THR A 70 -3.20 3.48 2.35
C THR A 70 -2.98 2.05 1.86
N HIS A 71 -3.42 1.03 2.61
CA HIS A 71 -3.42 -0.37 2.14
C HIS A 71 -4.16 -0.52 0.80
N PHE A 72 -5.40 -0.06 0.75
CA PHE A 72 -6.23 -0.16 -0.46
C PHE A 72 -5.65 0.60 -1.66
N ARG A 73 -5.09 1.80 -1.44
CA ARG A 73 -4.38 2.55 -2.50
C ARG A 73 -3.13 1.83 -2.97
N ASN A 74 -2.41 1.15 -2.07
CA ASN A 74 -1.23 0.36 -2.41
C ASN A 74 -1.61 -0.84 -3.29
N ILE A 75 -2.73 -1.51 -3.00
CA ILE A 75 -3.27 -2.59 -3.85
C ILE A 75 -3.56 -2.06 -5.27
N LEU A 76 -4.26 -0.93 -5.40
CA LEU A 76 -4.53 -0.33 -6.71
C LEU A 76 -3.25 0.04 -7.47
N ARG A 77 -2.25 0.57 -6.75
CA ARG A 77 -0.95 0.93 -7.34
C ARG A 77 -0.17 -0.31 -7.80
N GLY A 78 -0.20 -1.39 -7.02
CA GLY A 78 0.39 -2.68 -7.40
C GLY A 78 -0.22 -3.21 -8.69
N ARG A 79 -1.55 -3.23 -8.79
CA ARG A 79 -2.27 -3.66 -9.99
C ARG A 79 -1.93 -2.83 -11.23
N LYS A 80 -1.86 -1.50 -11.10
CA LYS A 80 -1.48 -0.61 -12.21
C LYS A 80 -0.07 -0.88 -12.73
N LYS A 81 0.88 -1.20 -11.84
CA LYS A 81 2.25 -1.57 -12.24
C LYS A 81 2.26 -2.89 -13.01
N GLN A 82 1.51 -3.89 -12.55
CA GLN A 82 1.41 -5.19 -13.22
C GLN A 82 0.83 -5.07 -14.64
N THR A 83 -0.20 -4.24 -14.85
CA THR A 83 -0.79 -4.01 -16.18
C THR A 83 0.09 -3.19 -17.13
N SER A 84 1.13 -2.52 -16.63
CA SER A 84 2.02 -1.65 -17.43
C SER A 84 3.34 -2.33 -17.83
N LEU A 85 3.61 -3.53 -17.31
CA LEU A 85 4.80 -4.32 -17.63
C LEU A 85 4.55 -5.37 -18.73
N ASP A 86 3.32 -5.41 -19.26
CA ASP A 86 2.91 -6.22 -20.41
C ASP A 86 3.14 -5.44 -21.72
#